data_AF-A0A4P7IF74-F1
#
_entry.id   AF-A0A4P7IF74-F1
#
_cell.length_a   1.000
_cell.length_b   1.000
_cell.length_c   1.000
_cell.angle_alpha   90.00
_cell.angle_beta   90.00
_cell.angle_gamma   90.00
#
_symmetry.space_group_name_H-M   'P 1'
#
loop_
_entity.id
_entity.type
_entity.pdbx_description
1 polymer ?
#
loop_
_entity_poly.entity_id
_entity_poly.type
_entity_poly.pdbx_seq_one_letter_code
_entity_poly.pdbx_strand_id
1 'polypeptide(L)'
;MTATQELLRGESQTFSTHADFLAGAYERGWTDGLPVVAPDPETVMQFLDAAGLRPDEVLGSVPTREVTVTAEAAATNAVMAGCLPEYFPVVVAAVRAHLSLLGNSHCTTASLAGPSHALIVNGPVRHELGIASGQGCLGPGFRANATIGRALRLVIRNVCKSVPGVLDRAIFSTPARYSFCFGEDEEMGAPWTPMHQQLGFTSEDSTVTMFSAWGTLESNSVARSAEGILDDLVADLRWKGFWKGLGDTADDVFLGDELAFIVVVGPEHRQVFHEHGWSKEMIQEYTFDRITAPTTGPRDRACAISAPERMLVTTAGGTGIPETQVLLPHLGAPVTTLIPKGVAR
;
A
#
# COMPACT_ATOMS: atom_id res chain seq x y z
N MET A 1 -36.94 10.80 2.12
CA MET A 1 -35.78 11.32 1.39
C MET A 1 -35.40 12.63 2.05
N THR A 2 -34.25 12.66 2.72
CA THR A 2 -33.68 13.87 3.36
C THR A 2 -32.87 14.65 2.32
N ALA A 3 -32.74 15.97 2.48
CA ALA A 3 -32.03 16.86 1.56
C ALA A 3 -30.57 16.43 1.26
N THR A 4 -29.96 15.62 2.13
CA THR A 4 -28.62 15.06 1.97
C THR A 4 -28.52 13.95 0.93
N GLN A 5 -29.61 13.22 0.65
CA GLN A 5 -29.63 12.14 -0.35
C GLN A 5 -29.64 12.67 -1.78
N GLU A 6 -30.09 13.91 -2.01
CA GLU A 6 -30.13 14.54 -3.34
C GLU A 6 -28.74 14.90 -3.90
N LEU A 7 -27.71 14.88 -3.06
CA LEU A 7 -26.33 15.21 -3.47
C LEU A 7 -25.57 14.01 -4.06
N LEU A 8 -26.00 12.78 -3.77
CA LEU A 8 -25.42 11.55 -4.30
C LEU A 8 -25.92 11.31 -5.72
N ARG A 9 -25.03 10.87 -6.61
CA ARG A 9 -25.33 10.66 -8.04
C ARG A 9 -25.50 9.19 -8.40
N GLY A 10 -25.15 8.26 -7.52
CA GLY A 10 -25.30 6.82 -7.75
C GLY A 10 -26.76 6.38 -7.85
N GLU A 11 -27.03 5.37 -8.68
CA GLU A 11 -28.34 4.72 -8.73
C GLU A 11 -28.58 3.94 -7.43
N SER A 12 -29.69 4.22 -6.75
CA SER A 12 -30.07 3.50 -5.54
C SER A 12 -30.85 2.22 -5.87
N GLN A 13 -30.48 1.11 -5.24
CA GLN A 13 -31.25 -0.13 -5.29
C GLN A 13 -31.64 -0.57 -3.88
N THR A 14 -32.91 -0.95 -3.69
CA THR A 14 -33.42 -1.46 -2.42
C THR A 14 -33.48 -2.98 -2.43
N PHE A 15 -33.13 -3.59 -1.30
CA PHE A 15 -33.22 -5.02 -1.06
C PHE A 15 -34.11 -5.27 0.16
N SER A 16 -34.91 -6.33 0.12
CA SER A 16 -35.89 -6.65 1.16
C SER A 16 -35.23 -7.09 2.46
N THR A 17 -34.11 -7.81 2.35
CA THR A 17 -33.34 -8.32 3.49
C THR A 17 -31.84 -8.15 3.26
N HIS A 18 -31.06 -8.24 4.34
CA HIS A 18 -29.60 -8.27 4.26
C HIS A 18 -29.08 -9.47 3.44
N ALA A 19 -29.74 -10.62 3.55
CA ALA A 19 -29.38 -11.81 2.78
C ALA A 19 -29.59 -11.58 1.27
N ASP A 20 -30.69 -10.93 0.87
CA ASP A 20 -30.96 -10.59 -0.53
C ASP A 20 -29.92 -9.59 -1.07
N PHE A 21 -29.53 -8.61 -0.25
CA PHE A 21 -28.45 -7.69 -0.60
C PHE A 21 -27.14 -8.43 -0.84
N LEU A 22 -26.71 -9.30 0.07
CA LEU A 22 -25.46 -10.05 -0.07
C LEU A 22 -25.49 -10.95 -1.30
N ALA A 23 -26.56 -11.74 -1.49
CA ALA A 23 -26.72 -12.58 -2.67
C ALA A 23 -26.64 -11.74 -3.96
N GLY A 24 -27.36 -10.62 -4.00
CA GLY A 24 -27.33 -9.69 -5.12
C GLY A 24 -25.98 -9.04 -5.36
N ALA A 25 -25.20 -8.76 -4.30
CA ALA A 25 -23.85 -8.21 -4.41
C ALA A 25 -22.86 -9.26 -4.95
N TYR A 26 -23.01 -10.53 -4.58
CA TYR A 26 -22.23 -11.63 -5.15
C TYR A 26 -22.56 -11.85 -6.63
N GLU A 27 -23.84 -11.92 -7.00
CA GLU A 27 -24.28 -12.14 -8.38
C GLU A 27 -23.83 -11.04 -9.34
N ARG A 28 -23.89 -9.77 -8.90
CA ARG A 28 -23.42 -8.63 -9.68
C ARG A 28 -21.90 -8.44 -9.63
N GLY A 29 -21.22 -9.27 -8.83
CA GLY A 29 -19.79 -9.19 -8.62
C GLY A 29 -19.37 -7.85 -8.06
N TRP A 30 -20.08 -7.29 -7.07
CA TRP A 30 -19.68 -6.08 -6.34
C TRP A 30 -18.68 -6.37 -5.21
N THR A 31 -18.53 -7.65 -4.86
CA THR A 31 -17.64 -8.10 -3.79
C THR A 31 -16.34 -8.67 -4.35
N ASP A 32 -15.35 -8.76 -3.48
CA ASP A 32 -14.08 -9.46 -3.68
C ASP A 32 -14.19 -10.96 -3.32
N GLY A 33 -15.40 -11.48 -3.04
CA GLY A 33 -15.62 -12.83 -2.53
C GLY A 33 -15.89 -12.87 -1.03
N LEU A 34 -15.51 -11.82 -0.29
CA LEU A 34 -15.91 -11.62 1.11
C LEU A 34 -17.26 -10.86 1.18
N PRO A 35 -18.04 -11.01 2.26
CA PRO A 35 -19.24 -10.22 2.46
C PRO A 35 -18.91 -8.72 2.51
N VAL A 36 -19.87 -7.89 2.11
CA VAL A 36 -19.75 -6.43 2.11
C VAL A 36 -20.85 -5.81 2.96
N VAL A 37 -20.57 -4.63 3.52
CA VAL A 37 -21.60 -3.82 4.19
C VAL A 37 -22.44 -3.12 3.12
N ALA A 38 -23.74 -2.98 3.35
CA ALA A 38 -24.62 -2.22 2.46
C ALA A 38 -24.28 -0.72 2.55
N PRO A 39 -23.88 -0.06 1.45
CA PRO A 39 -23.53 1.36 1.47
C PRO A 39 -24.79 2.21 1.34
N ASP A 40 -25.52 2.39 2.43
CA ASP A 40 -26.68 3.27 2.42
C ASP A 40 -26.26 4.75 2.28
N PRO A 41 -27.12 5.61 1.69
CA PRO A 41 -26.80 7.02 1.46
C PRO A 41 -26.35 7.82 2.68
N GLU A 42 -26.91 7.55 3.86
CA GLU A 42 -26.57 8.30 5.08
C GLU A 42 -25.17 7.93 5.54
N THR A 43 -24.84 6.64 5.55
CA THR A 43 -23.48 6.17 5.88
C THR A 43 -22.45 6.69 4.87
N VAL A 44 -22.77 6.72 3.56
CA VAL A 44 -21.86 7.30 2.54
C VAL A 44 -21.60 8.78 2.80
N MET A 45 -22.62 9.55 3.16
CA MET A 45 -22.45 10.98 3.51
C MET A 45 -21.57 11.16 4.75
N GLN A 46 -21.70 10.32 5.78
CA GLN A 46 -20.84 10.39 6.97
C GLN A 46 -19.35 10.23 6.64
N PHE A 47 -19.02 9.37 5.66
CA PHE A 47 -17.65 9.19 5.18
C PHE A 47 -17.16 10.45 4.45
N LEU A 48 -17.98 10.99 3.54
CA LEU A 48 -17.65 12.22 2.82
C LEU A 48 -17.43 13.40 3.77
N ASP A 49 -18.29 13.55 4.77
CA ASP A 49 -18.18 14.59 5.80
C ASP A 49 -16.90 14.43 6.62
N ALA A 50 -16.53 13.20 7.01
CA ALA A 50 -15.29 12.92 7.76
C ALA A 50 -14.03 13.34 6.98
N ALA A 51 -14.07 13.25 5.64
CA ALA A 51 -12.99 13.72 4.76
C ALA A 51 -13.16 15.17 4.29
N GLY A 52 -14.27 15.84 4.61
CA GLY A 52 -14.57 17.20 4.14
C GLY A 52 -14.77 17.30 2.63
N LEU A 53 -15.24 16.24 1.97
CA LEU A 53 -15.35 16.15 0.51
C LEU A 53 -16.79 16.25 0.03
N ARG A 54 -16.97 16.85 -1.15
CA ARG A 54 -18.26 16.79 -1.86
C ARG A 54 -18.38 15.47 -2.64
N PRO A 55 -19.59 14.91 -2.80
CA PRO A 55 -19.79 13.66 -3.54
C PRO A 55 -19.16 13.63 -4.94
N ASP A 56 -19.21 14.76 -5.66
CA ASP A 56 -18.73 14.91 -7.03
C ASP A 56 -17.28 15.33 -7.16
N GLU A 57 -16.56 15.49 -6.04
CA GLU A 57 -15.13 15.78 -6.08
C GLU A 57 -14.36 14.62 -6.73
N VAL A 58 -13.50 14.95 -7.69
CA VAL A 58 -12.71 13.97 -8.43
C VAL A 58 -11.42 13.69 -7.66
N LEU A 59 -11.21 12.41 -7.32
CA LEU A 59 -9.98 11.93 -6.68
C LEU A 59 -8.90 11.56 -7.69
N GLY A 60 -9.29 11.28 -8.94
CA GLY A 60 -8.38 10.97 -10.03
C GLY A 60 -9.11 10.27 -11.18
N SER A 61 -8.35 9.84 -12.19
CA SER A 61 -8.89 9.14 -13.35
C SER A 61 -7.95 8.06 -13.86
N VAL A 62 -8.50 7.13 -14.64
CA VAL A 62 -7.72 6.18 -15.44
C VAL A 62 -8.03 6.49 -16.91
N PRO A 63 -7.25 7.36 -17.57
CA PRO A 63 -7.57 7.86 -18.91
C PRO A 63 -7.74 6.75 -19.94
N THR A 64 -6.92 5.70 -19.88
CA THR A 64 -6.96 4.54 -20.78
C THR A 64 -8.25 3.72 -20.66
N ARG A 65 -9.07 3.97 -19.63
CA ARG A 65 -10.36 3.30 -19.39
C ARG A 65 -11.54 4.27 -19.43
N GLU A 66 -11.28 5.57 -19.67
CA GLU A 66 -12.27 6.64 -19.58
C GLU A 66 -13.03 6.62 -18.23
N VAL A 67 -12.33 6.25 -17.16
CA VAL A 67 -12.90 6.17 -15.80
C VAL A 67 -12.45 7.38 -15.00
N THR A 68 -13.40 8.02 -14.31
CA THR A 68 -13.14 9.02 -13.29
C THR A 68 -13.60 8.48 -11.94
N VAL A 69 -12.76 8.61 -10.91
CA VAL A 69 -13.06 8.17 -9.56
C VAL A 69 -13.49 9.39 -8.74
N THR A 70 -14.74 9.40 -8.30
CA THR A 70 -15.28 10.45 -7.42
C THR A 70 -15.15 10.07 -5.95
N ALA A 71 -15.25 11.07 -5.06
CA ALA A 71 -15.29 10.87 -3.62
C ALA A 71 -16.47 9.98 -3.21
N GLU A 72 -17.65 10.15 -3.80
CA GLU A 72 -18.83 9.29 -3.56
C GLU A 72 -18.55 7.82 -3.88
N ALA A 73 -17.94 7.55 -5.04
CA ALA A 73 -17.62 6.19 -5.44
C ALA A 73 -16.58 5.55 -4.51
N ALA A 74 -15.59 6.33 -4.07
CA ALA A 74 -14.62 5.87 -3.08
C ALA A 74 -15.26 5.61 -1.72
N ALA A 75 -16.11 6.51 -1.23
CA ALA A 75 -16.83 6.38 0.04
C ALA A 75 -17.72 5.14 0.04
N THR A 76 -18.48 4.93 -1.03
CA THR A 76 -19.34 3.73 -1.23
C THR A 76 -18.54 2.44 -1.07
N ASN A 77 -17.37 2.34 -1.72
CA ASN A 77 -16.51 1.16 -1.62
C ASN A 77 -15.82 1.03 -0.26
N ALA A 78 -15.53 2.15 0.41
CA ALA A 78 -15.00 2.14 1.78
C ALA A 78 -16.05 1.63 2.78
N VAL A 79 -17.31 2.05 2.64
CA VAL A 79 -18.42 1.49 3.45
C VAL A 79 -18.53 -0.01 3.20
N MET A 80 -18.57 -0.44 1.93
CA MET A 80 -18.62 -1.86 1.56
C MET A 80 -17.48 -2.69 2.17
N ALA A 81 -16.28 -2.10 2.28
CA ALA A 81 -15.12 -2.75 2.88
C ALA A 81 -15.26 -2.98 4.40
N GLY A 82 -16.19 -2.28 5.06
CA GLY A 82 -16.36 -2.28 6.52
C GLY A 82 -15.52 -1.22 7.25
N CYS A 83 -15.01 -0.21 6.53
CA CYS A 83 -14.29 0.91 7.12
C CYS A 83 -15.14 1.66 8.15
N LEU A 84 -14.47 2.47 8.97
CA LEU A 84 -15.11 3.55 9.72
C LEU A 84 -14.97 4.88 8.95
N PRO A 85 -15.88 5.84 9.13
CA PRO A 85 -15.77 7.17 8.52
C PRO A 85 -14.41 7.83 8.76
N GLU A 86 -13.86 7.69 9.97
CA GLU A 86 -12.57 8.27 10.38
C GLU A 86 -11.38 7.69 9.61
N TYR A 87 -11.53 6.50 9.00
CA TYR A 87 -10.50 5.89 8.16
C TYR A 87 -10.52 6.41 6.72
N PHE A 88 -11.63 7.02 6.30
CA PHE A 88 -11.84 7.42 4.92
C PHE A 88 -10.82 8.44 4.40
N PRO A 89 -10.32 9.43 5.17
CA PRO A 89 -9.24 10.31 4.72
C PRO A 89 -7.98 9.56 4.28
N VAL A 90 -7.63 8.44 4.94
CA VAL A 90 -6.51 7.58 4.54
C VAL A 90 -6.79 6.90 3.20
N VAL A 91 -8.02 6.40 3.02
CA VAL A 91 -8.46 5.78 1.75
C VAL A 91 -8.43 6.80 0.60
N VAL A 92 -8.88 8.03 0.84
CA VAL A 92 -8.84 9.12 -0.16
C VAL A 92 -7.41 9.39 -0.62
N ALA A 93 -6.48 9.55 0.33
CA ALA A 93 -5.07 9.77 0.03
C ALA A 93 -4.47 8.59 -0.75
N ALA A 94 -4.77 7.35 -0.34
CA ALA A 94 -4.35 6.14 -1.04
C ALA A 94 -4.92 6.02 -2.48
N VAL A 95 -6.18 6.40 -2.69
CA VAL A 95 -6.81 6.43 -4.02
C VAL A 95 -6.14 7.49 -4.90
N ARG A 96 -5.86 8.69 -4.39
CA ARG A 96 -5.12 9.72 -5.11
C ARG A 96 -3.71 9.26 -5.49
N ALA A 97 -3.02 8.59 -4.57
CA ALA A 97 -1.70 8.02 -4.81
C ALA A 97 -1.75 6.98 -5.94
N HIS A 98 -2.72 6.06 -5.90
CA HIS A 98 -2.92 5.03 -6.93
C HIS A 98 -3.25 5.59 -8.32
N LEU A 99 -4.05 6.66 -8.37
CA LEU A 99 -4.48 7.31 -9.62
C LEU A 99 -3.50 8.37 -10.11
N SER A 100 -2.44 8.66 -9.36
CA SER A 100 -1.37 9.54 -9.82
C SER A 100 -0.61 8.90 -10.99
N LEU A 101 0.13 9.73 -11.74
CA LEU A 101 0.96 9.26 -12.84
C LEU A 101 1.90 8.14 -12.37
N LEU A 102 2.67 8.39 -11.30
CA LEU A 102 3.65 7.43 -10.78
C LEU A 102 3.01 6.21 -10.10
N GLY A 103 1.79 6.32 -9.57
CA GLY A 103 1.04 5.19 -9.06
C GLY A 103 0.58 4.22 -10.18
N ASN A 104 0.54 4.73 -11.41
CA ASN A 104 0.38 3.98 -12.66
C ASN A 104 -0.75 2.93 -12.60
N SER A 105 -1.96 3.36 -12.21
CA SER A 105 -3.13 2.50 -12.04
C SER A 105 -3.36 1.55 -13.22
N HIS A 106 -3.13 1.99 -14.46
CA HIS A 106 -3.31 1.15 -15.64
C HIS A 106 -2.38 -0.06 -15.64
N CYS A 107 -1.06 0.15 -15.58
CA CYS A 107 -0.09 -0.94 -15.65
C CYS A 107 -0.12 -1.82 -14.39
N THR A 108 -0.31 -1.22 -13.21
CA THR A 108 -0.36 -1.96 -11.93
C THR A 108 -1.57 -2.89 -11.81
N THR A 109 -2.64 -2.63 -12.58
CA THR A 109 -3.85 -3.47 -12.55
C THR A 109 -4.01 -4.37 -13.77
N ALA A 110 -3.41 -4.02 -14.92
CA ALA A 110 -3.43 -4.85 -16.13
C ALA A 110 -2.26 -5.86 -16.21
N SER A 111 -1.35 -5.84 -15.24
CA SER A 111 -0.18 -6.73 -15.20
C SER A 111 -0.54 -8.21 -15.02
N LEU A 112 0.26 -9.08 -15.66
CA LEU A 112 0.18 -10.53 -15.50
C LEU A 112 0.73 -11.02 -14.14
N ALA A 113 1.56 -10.20 -13.48
CA ALA A 113 2.18 -10.55 -12.19
C ALA A 113 1.19 -10.53 -11.01
N GLY A 114 0.11 -9.74 -11.12
CA GLY A 114 -0.88 -9.60 -10.06
C GLY A 114 -0.33 -8.94 -8.79
N PRO A 115 0.24 -7.73 -8.87
CA PRO A 115 0.83 -7.05 -7.72
C PRO A 115 -0.21 -6.69 -6.65
N SER A 116 0.24 -6.68 -5.41
CA SER A 116 -0.49 -6.13 -4.27
C SER A 116 -0.30 -4.62 -4.17
N HIS A 117 -1.23 -3.93 -3.52
CA HIS A 117 -1.15 -2.48 -3.31
C HIS A 117 -0.92 -2.25 -1.81
N ALA A 118 0.34 -2.15 -1.44
CA ALA A 118 0.76 -1.93 -0.07
C ALA A 118 0.53 -0.45 0.31
N LEU A 119 -0.03 -0.24 1.49
CA LEU A 119 -0.20 1.06 2.10
C LEU A 119 0.62 1.14 3.39
N ILE A 120 1.59 2.06 3.41
CA ILE A 120 2.40 2.35 4.59
C ILE A 120 1.95 3.69 5.14
N VAL A 121 1.37 3.67 6.34
CA VAL A 121 0.84 4.87 7.00
C VAL A 121 1.85 5.40 7.99
N ASN A 122 1.95 6.72 8.09
CA ASN A 122 2.96 7.44 8.84
C ASN A 122 2.34 8.58 9.64
N GLY A 123 3.05 9.01 10.69
CA GLY A 123 2.68 10.16 11.50
C GLY A 123 1.58 9.88 12.55
N PRO A 124 1.08 10.94 13.22
CA PRO A 124 0.16 10.82 14.36
C PRO A 124 -1.12 10.03 14.10
N VAL A 125 -1.63 10.05 12.86
CA VAL A 125 -2.88 9.35 12.48
C VAL A 125 -2.84 7.85 12.77
N ARG A 126 -1.64 7.24 12.82
CA ARG A 126 -1.50 5.82 13.15
C ARG A 126 -2.10 5.51 14.52
N HIS A 127 -1.84 6.36 15.51
CA HIS A 127 -2.35 6.22 16.87
C HIS A 127 -3.82 6.62 16.96
N GLU A 128 -4.20 7.72 16.30
CA GLU A 128 -5.57 8.23 16.30
C GLU A 128 -6.58 7.21 15.75
N LEU A 129 -6.19 6.48 14.71
CA LEU A 129 -7.05 5.50 14.03
C LEU A 129 -6.78 4.05 14.45
N GLY A 130 -5.81 3.80 15.33
CA GLY A 130 -5.42 2.44 15.73
C GLY A 130 -4.88 1.60 14.58
N ILE A 131 -4.11 2.21 13.68
CA ILE A 131 -3.43 1.52 12.58
C ILE A 131 -2.24 0.78 13.17
N ALA A 132 -2.26 -0.55 13.06
CA ALA A 132 -1.24 -1.39 13.65
C ALA A 132 0.06 -1.34 12.85
N SER A 133 1.17 -1.20 13.58
CA SER A 133 2.55 -1.33 13.09
C SER A 133 3.33 -2.46 13.78
N GLY A 134 2.80 -3.01 14.87
CA GLY A 134 3.49 -3.99 15.72
C GLY A 134 3.33 -5.45 15.30
N GLN A 135 3.32 -6.34 16.30
CA GLN A 135 3.08 -7.79 16.17
C GLN A 135 1.97 -8.13 15.15
N GLY A 136 2.31 -8.85 14.09
CA GLY A 136 1.34 -9.34 13.10
C GLY A 136 0.63 -8.27 12.28
N CYS A 137 1.11 -7.02 12.25
CA CYS A 137 0.44 -5.88 11.61
C CYS A 137 0.14 -6.04 10.10
N LEU A 138 0.85 -6.93 9.41
CA LEU A 138 0.63 -7.28 8.00
C LEU A 138 -0.47 -8.33 7.80
N GLY A 139 -0.97 -8.91 8.89
CA GLY A 139 -1.97 -9.97 8.92
C GLY A 139 -3.38 -9.51 9.33
N PRO A 140 -4.33 -10.46 9.46
CA PRO A 140 -5.69 -10.15 9.90
C PRO A 140 -5.74 -9.80 11.40
N GLY A 141 -6.85 -9.17 11.83
CA GLY A 141 -7.14 -8.88 13.24
C GLY A 141 -7.16 -7.38 13.59
N PHE A 142 -6.61 -6.53 12.72
CA PHE A 142 -6.60 -5.08 12.89
C PHE A 142 -7.60 -4.43 11.93
N ARG A 143 -8.73 -3.92 12.45
CA ARG A 143 -9.82 -3.39 11.61
C ARG A 143 -9.35 -2.26 10.70
N ALA A 144 -8.57 -1.30 11.21
CA ALA A 144 -8.07 -0.19 10.42
C ALA A 144 -7.26 -0.70 9.21
N ASN A 145 -6.19 -1.46 9.45
CA ASN A 145 -5.36 -2.09 8.43
C ASN A 145 -6.21 -2.88 7.41
N ALA A 146 -7.02 -3.82 7.90
CA ALA A 146 -7.79 -4.72 7.05
C ALA A 146 -8.75 -3.94 6.14
N THR A 147 -9.51 -3.00 6.70
CA THR A 147 -10.57 -2.30 5.97
C THR A 147 -10.03 -1.18 5.08
N ILE A 148 -8.98 -0.44 5.47
CA ILE A 148 -8.34 0.59 4.63
C ILE A 148 -7.76 -0.05 3.37
N GLY A 149 -6.96 -1.12 3.52
CA GLY A 149 -6.39 -1.82 2.36
C GLY A 149 -7.47 -2.44 1.47
N ARG A 150 -8.52 -3.03 2.07
CA ARG A 150 -9.66 -3.59 1.33
C ARG A 150 -10.47 -2.53 0.60
N ALA A 151 -10.66 -1.35 1.19
CA ALA A 151 -11.38 -0.24 0.58
C ALA A 151 -10.69 0.22 -0.71
N LEU A 152 -9.37 0.41 -0.71
CA LEU A 152 -8.61 0.71 -1.93
C LEU A 152 -8.82 -0.40 -2.97
N ARG A 153 -8.77 -1.67 -2.57
CA ARG A 153 -8.95 -2.81 -3.48
C ARG A 153 -10.36 -2.87 -4.08
N LEU A 154 -11.40 -2.56 -3.31
CA LEU A 154 -12.76 -2.45 -3.82
C LEU A 154 -12.90 -1.26 -4.79
N VAL A 155 -12.27 -0.11 -4.52
CA VAL A 155 -12.25 1.02 -5.48
C VAL A 155 -11.58 0.61 -6.80
N ILE A 156 -10.41 -0.02 -6.73
CA ILE A 156 -9.68 -0.51 -7.91
C ILE A 156 -10.55 -1.49 -8.71
N ARG A 157 -11.22 -2.41 -8.01
CA ARG A 157 -12.04 -3.44 -8.63
C ARG A 157 -13.33 -2.88 -9.24
N ASN A 158 -14.11 -2.15 -8.46
CA ASN A 158 -15.48 -1.76 -8.79
C ASN A 158 -15.53 -0.46 -9.60
N VAL A 159 -14.67 0.52 -9.28
CA VAL A 159 -14.66 1.82 -9.96
C VAL A 159 -13.67 1.83 -11.11
N CYS A 160 -12.42 1.39 -10.89
CA CYS A 160 -11.41 1.30 -11.95
C CYS A 160 -11.60 0.07 -12.87
N LYS A 161 -12.66 -0.72 -12.64
CA LYS A 161 -13.07 -1.89 -13.42
C LYS A 161 -12.02 -3.01 -13.49
N SER A 162 -11.09 -3.05 -12.53
CA SER A 162 -10.03 -4.06 -12.45
C SER A 162 -10.55 -5.40 -11.91
N VAL A 163 -11.43 -6.05 -12.67
CA VAL A 163 -12.01 -7.37 -12.33
C VAL A 163 -11.15 -8.50 -12.93
N PRO A 164 -10.83 -9.57 -12.14
CA PRO A 164 -10.12 -10.74 -12.63
C PRO A 164 -10.72 -11.32 -13.91
N GLY A 165 -9.87 -11.55 -14.92
CA GLY A 165 -10.27 -12.07 -16.23
C GLY A 165 -10.84 -11.01 -17.20
N VAL A 166 -11.13 -9.79 -16.73
CA VAL A 166 -11.67 -8.69 -17.54
C VAL A 166 -10.58 -7.64 -17.82
N LEU A 167 -10.21 -6.83 -16.83
CA LEU A 167 -9.10 -5.89 -16.94
C LEU A 167 -7.92 -6.28 -16.05
N ASP A 168 -8.19 -7.05 -15.01
CA ASP A 168 -7.14 -7.64 -14.20
C ASP A 168 -6.68 -8.95 -14.83
N ARG A 169 -5.40 -8.99 -15.20
CA ARG A 169 -4.80 -10.08 -16.00
C ARG A 169 -3.81 -10.92 -15.21
N ALA A 170 -3.81 -10.80 -13.88
CA ALA A 170 -2.98 -11.61 -13.01
C ALA A 170 -3.13 -13.11 -13.31
N ILE A 171 -2.02 -13.82 -13.49
CA ILE A 171 -2.04 -15.27 -13.77
C ILE A 171 -2.41 -16.05 -12.50
N PHE A 172 -1.73 -15.74 -11.38
CA PHE A 172 -1.98 -16.37 -10.07
C PHE A 172 -2.53 -15.38 -9.04
N SER A 173 -2.12 -14.11 -9.09
CA SER A 173 -2.43 -13.09 -8.07
C SER A 173 -1.82 -13.45 -6.69
N THR A 174 -2.23 -12.74 -5.64
CA THR A 174 -1.79 -12.98 -4.25
C THR A 174 -2.91 -12.68 -3.24
N PRO A 175 -3.02 -13.41 -2.11
CA PRO A 175 -3.94 -13.08 -1.01
C PRO A 175 -3.76 -11.65 -0.47
N ALA A 176 -2.57 -11.05 -0.59
CA ALA A 176 -2.33 -9.66 -0.21
C ALA A 176 -3.15 -8.63 -1.02
N ARG A 177 -3.86 -9.05 -2.08
CA ARG A 177 -4.80 -8.19 -2.82
C ARG A 177 -6.19 -8.09 -2.20
N TYR A 178 -6.47 -8.79 -1.10
CA TYR A 178 -7.64 -8.51 -0.26
C TYR A 178 -7.42 -7.26 0.60
N SER A 179 -6.25 -7.16 1.22
CA SER A 179 -5.83 -5.99 1.99
C SER A 179 -4.32 -6.05 2.20
N PHE A 180 -3.67 -4.89 2.15
CA PHE A 180 -2.27 -4.73 2.50
C PHE A 180 -2.03 -3.31 3.00
N CYS A 181 -2.16 -3.11 4.31
CA CYS A 181 -2.02 -1.80 4.95
C CYS A 181 -1.43 -1.97 6.34
N PHE A 182 -0.47 -1.12 6.71
CA PHE A 182 0.14 -1.11 8.04
C PHE A 182 0.72 0.27 8.35
N GLY A 183 0.97 0.55 9.62
CA GLY A 183 1.69 1.74 10.04
C GLY A 183 3.20 1.48 10.08
N GLU A 184 4.02 2.49 9.84
CA GLU A 184 5.41 2.47 10.33
C GLU A 184 5.40 2.43 11.87
N ASP A 185 6.36 1.78 12.48
CA ASP A 185 6.67 1.87 13.91
C ASP A 185 7.74 2.94 14.11
N GLU A 186 7.30 4.17 14.41
CA GLU A 186 8.18 5.33 14.55
C GLU A 186 8.77 5.45 15.96
N GLU A 187 8.28 4.64 16.92
CA GLU A 187 8.52 4.84 18.35
C GLU A 187 9.43 3.78 19.00
N MET A 188 9.53 2.57 18.46
CA MET A 188 10.27 1.49 19.12
C MET A 188 11.80 1.70 19.15
N GLY A 189 12.41 1.60 20.33
CA GLY A 189 13.87 1.68 20.48
C GLY A 189 14.42 3.11 20.32
N ALA A 190 15.63 3.26 19.78
CA ALA A 190 16.11 4.57 19.34
C ALA A 190 15.40 4.90 18.01
N PRO A 191 14.58 5.96 17.92
CA PRO A 191 13.80 6.20 16.72
C PRO A 191 14.73 6.66 15.59
N TRP A 192 14.74 5.92 14.48
CA TRP A 192 15.19 6.49 13.21
C TRP A 192 14.20 7.57 12.79
N THR A 193 14.68 8.51 11.97
CA THR A 193 13.80 9.45 11.28
C THR A 193 12.70 8.66 10.54
N PRO A 194 11.41 8.93 10.81
CA PRO A 194 10.31 8.26 10.13
C PRO A 194 10.39 8.41 8.61
N MET A 195 9.89 7.42 7.88
CA MET A 195 9.97 7.40 6.42
C MET A 195 9.36 8.65 5.79
N HIS A 196 8.21 9.12 6.28
CA HIS A 196 7.60 10.36 5.77
C HIS A 196 8.49 11.60 5.97
N GLN A 197 9.22 11.69 7.09
CA GLN A 197 10.13 12.81 7.34
C GLN A 197 11.37 12.76 6.43
N GLN A 198 11.90 11.56 6.14
CA GLN A 198 12.97 11.40 5.13
C GLN A 198 12.49 11.82 3.73
N LEU A 199 11.19 11.71 3.45
CA LEU A 199 10.56 12.15 2.21
C LEU A 199 10.16 13.64 2.21
N GLY A 200 10.56 14.40 3.25
CA GLY A 200 10.39 15.85 3.31
C GLY A 200 9.11 16.35 3.98
N PHE A 201 8.33 15.46 4.60
CA PHE A 201 7.16 15.85 5.41
C PHE A 201 7.58 16.23 6.84
N THR A 202 6.72 16.96 7.55
CA THR A 202 6.97 17.36 8.95
C THR A 202 6.49 16.29 9.93
N SER A 203 6.93 16.33 11.18
CA SER A 203 6.49 15.40 12.23
C SER A 203 4.99 15.47 12.55
N GLU A 204 4.34 16.59 12.21
CA GLU A 204 2.90 16.81 12.40
C GLU A 204 2.06 16.32 11.21
N ASP A 205 2.73 15.99 10.09
CA ASP A 205 2.07 15.47 8.91
C ASP A 205 1.77 13.99 9.10
N SER A 206 0.58 13.59 8.68
CA SER A 206 0.23 12.19 8.50
C SER A 206 0.19 11.89 7.01
N THR A 207 0.83 10.80 6.61
CA THR A 207 0.93 10.42 5.20
C THR A 207 0.58 8.97 4.98
N VAL A 208 0.17 8.64 3.76
CA VAL A 208 0.15 7.26 3.27
C VAL A 208 1.02 7.16 2.03
N THR A 209 1.91 6.17 2.03
CA THR A 209 2.68 5.75 0.86
C THR A 209 1.98 4.57 0.23
N MET A 210 1.51 4.73 -1.00
CA MET A 210 1.02 3.61 -1.80
C MET A 210 2.17 3.03 -2.61
N PHE A 211 2.33 1.71 -2.59
CA PHE A 211 3.32 1.01 -3.38
C PHE A 211 2.72 -0.21 -4.07
N SER A 212 3.00 -0.37 -5.37
CA SER A 212 2.65 -1.57 -6.10
C SER A 212 3.75 -2.61 -5.87
N ALA A 213 3.44 -3.61 -5.05
CA ALA A 213 4.39 -4.64 -4.66
C ALA A 213 4.15 -5.90 -5.51
N TRP A 214 5.16 -6.29 -6.28
CA TRP A 214 5.15 -7.56 -7.03
C TRP A 214 4.94 -8.74 -6.08
N GLY A 215 5.66 -8.71 -4.96
CA GLY A 215 5.62 -9.71 -3.92
C GLY A 215 6.46 -9.27 -2.73
N THR A 216 6.49 -10.12 -1.71
CA THR A 216 7.30 -9.94 -0.51
C THR A 216 8.47 -10.91 -0.56
N LEU A 217 9.66 -10.40 -0.26
CA LEU A 217 10.86 -11.20 -0.02
C LEU A 217 11.17 -11.11 1.47
N GLU A 218 11.38 -12.26 2.11
CA GLU A 218 11.71 -12.33 3.53
C GLU A 218 13.19 -12.69 3.66
N SER A 219 13.91 -11.94 4.51
CA SER A 219 15.29 -12.24 4.89
C SER A 219 15.37 -12.41 6.40
N ASN A 220 15.70 -13.65 6.82
CA ASN A 220 15.68 -14.08 8.22
C ASN A 220 17.11 -14.30 8.74
N SER A 221 17.92 -13.24 8.74
CA SER A 221 19.30 -13.31 9.19
C SER A 221 19.39 -13.48 10.70
N VAL A 222 20.23 -14.40 11.16
CA VAL A 222 20.54 -14.55 12.59
C VAL A 222 21.89 -13.90 12.96
N ALA A 223 22.45 -13.10 12.05
CA ALA A 223 23.70 -12.40 12.28
C ALA A 223 23.54 -11.37 13.41
N ARG A 224 24.66 -11.10 14.09
CA ARG A 224 24.73 -10.16 15.22
C ARG A 224 25.49 -8.88 14.90
N SER A 225 25.87 -8.70 13.64
CA SER A 225 26.40 -7.46 13.10
C SER A 225 25.47 -6.94 12.02
N ALA A 226 25.41 -5.62 11.87
CA ALA A 226 24.62 -4.98 10.82
C ALA A 226 25.06 -5.44 9.42
N GLU A 227 26.37 -5.54 9.17
CA GLU A 227 26.93 -6.00 7.90
C GLU A 227 26.50 -7.44 7.60
N GLY A 228 26.48 -8.32 8.60
CA GLY A 228 26.06 -9.71 8.41
C GLY A 228 24.57 -9.81 8.04
N ILE A 229 23.72 -9.01 8.68
CA ILE A 229 22.29 -8.93 8.35
C ILE A 229 22.12 -8.44 6.90
N LEU A 230 22.86 -7.39 6.52
CA LEU A 230 22.76 -6.81 5.18
C LEU A 230 23.38 -7.71 4.11
N ASP A 231 24.44 -8.46 4.41
CA ASP A 231 25.04 -9.41 3.48
C ASP A 231 24.07 -10.57 3.17
N ASP A 232 23.34 -11.07 4.17
CA ASP A 232 22.27 -12.06 3.98
C ASP A 232 21.11 -11.49 3.14
N LEU A 233 20.68 -10.25 3.46
CA LEU A 233 19.65 -9.54 2.68
C LEU A 233 20.08 -9.33 1.22
N VAL A 234 21.34 -8.95 0.99
CA VAL A 234 21.93 -8.81 -0.35
C VAL A 234 21.89 -10.14 -1.08
N ALA A 235 22.26 -11.25 -0.43
CA ALA A 235 22.23 -12.56 -1.05
C ALA A 235 20.80 -12.95 -1.47
N ASP A 236 19.79 -12.69 -0.62
CA ASP A 236 18.38 -12.92 -0.95
C ASP A 236 17.92 -12.06 -2.12
N LEU A 237 18.24 -10.76 -2.13
CA LEU A 237 17.88 -9.83 -3.21
C LEU A 237 18.56 -10.19 -4.53
N ARG A 238 19.83 -10.60 -4.52
CA ARG A 238 20.55 -11.00 -5.73
C ARG A 238 20.07 -12.35 -6.28
N TRP A 239 19.45 -13.18 -5.46
CA TRP A 239 18.87 -14.45 -5.88
C TRP A 239 17.41 -14.34 -6.33
N LYS A 240 16.55 -13.69 -5.54
CA LYS A 240 15.08 -13.66 -5.70
C LYS A 240 14.49 -12.27 -5.87
N GLY A 241 15.31 -11.22 -5.79
CA GLY A 241 14.84 -9.85 -5.91
C GLY A 241 14.43 -9.48 -7.34
N PHE A 242 14.36 -8.19 -7.62
CA PHE A 242 13.96 -7.69 -8.92
C PHE A 242 15.20 -7.34 -9.76
N TRP A 243 15.59 -8.23 -10.67
CA TRP A 243 16.86 -8.13 -11.40
C TRP A 243 16.78 -7.40 -12.74
N LYS A 244 17.90 -6.80 -13.15
CA LYS A 244 18.10 -6.25 -14.49
C LYS A 244 17.91 -7.37 -15.52
N GLY A 245 16.78 -7.36 -16.24
CA GLY A 245 16.43 -8.35 -17.27
C GLY A 245 15.21 -9.24 -16.98
N LEU A 246 14.48 -9.07 -15.87
CA LEU A 246 13.17 -9.72 -15.64
C LEU A 246 12.04 -9.11 -16.51
N GLY A 247 12.39 -8.68 -17.72
CA GLY A 247 11.73 -7.66 -18.54
C GLY A 247 12.65 -6.44 -18.63
N ASP A 248 12.76 -5.82 -19.80
CA ASP A 248 13.47 -4.55 -20.09
C ASP A 248 12.92 -3.38 -19.22
N THR A 249 13.02 -3.50 -17.91
CA THR A 249 12.41 -2.60 -16.92
C THR A 249 13.42 -1.61 -16.35
N ALA A 250 14.71 -1.94 -16.39
CA ALA A 250 15.76 -0.93 -16.28
C ALA A 250 15.75 0.03 -17.48
N ASP A 251 15.15 -0.40 -18.61
CA ASP A 251 14.83 0.43 -19.78
C ASP A 251 13.32 0.75 -19.86
N ASP A 252 12.53 0.49 -18.80
CA ASP A 252 11.12 0.92 -18.77
C ASP A 252 11.12 2.44 -18.63
N VAL A 253 11.09 3.09 -19.80
CA VAL A 253 11.10 4.55 -19.97
C VAL A 253 10.08 5.24 -19.08
N PHE A 254 9.00 4.54 -18.68
CA PHE A 254 7.98 5.11 -17.82
C PHE A 254 8.47 5.34 -16.39
N LEU A 255 9.04 4.31 -15.75
CA LEU A 255 9.54 4.45 -14.38
C LEU A 255 10.93 5.10 -14.36
N GLY A 256 11.77 4.84 -15.35
CA GLY A 256 13.15 5.32 -15.36
C GLY A 256 13.84 5.07 -14.01
N ASP A 257 14.28 6.15 -13.38
CA ASP A 257 14.97 6.11 -12.09
C ASP A 257 14.05 6.03 -10.86
N GLU A 258 12.73 5.92 -11.03
CA GLU A 258 11.73 5.88 -9.95
C GLU A 258 11.47 4.46 -9.39
N LEU A 259 12.09 3.44 -9.97
CA LEU A 259 11.98 2.06 -9.49
C LEU A 259 12.55 1.95 -8.06
N ALA A 260 11.72 1.52 -7.12
CA ALA A 260 12.05 1.53 -5.69
C ALA A 260 11.66 0.23 -4.97
N PHE A 261 12.38 -0.07 -3.91
CA PHE A 261 12.10 -1.17 -2.98
C PHE A 261 11.62 -0.58 -1.65
N ILE A 262 10.71 -1.27 -0.96
CA ILE A 262 10.39 -0.92 0.43
C ILE A 262 11.03 -1.97 1.32
N VAL A 263 11.94 -1.55 2.20
CA VAL A 263 12.63 -2.41 3.18
C VAL A 263 11.94 -2.22 4.53
N VAL A 264 11.21 -3.23 4.98
CA VAL A 264 10.48 -3.26 6.26
C VAL A 264 11.34 -4.00 7.27
N VAL A 265 11.99 -3.26 8.16
CA VAL A 265 12.92 -3.80 9.16
C VAL A 265 12.15 -4.19 10.43
N GLY A 266 12.22 -5.47 10.79
CA GLY A 266 11.63 -6.00 12.02
C GLY A 266 12.43 -5.62 13.28
N PRO A 267 11.80 -5.72 14.48
CA PRO A 267 12.40 -5.26 15.73
C PRO A 267 13.78 -5.83 16.08
N GLU A 268 14.00 -7.12 15.85
CA GLU A 268 15.28 -7.78 16.22
C GLU A 268 16.45 -7.27 15.36
N HIS A 269 16.25 -7.14 14.03
CA HIS A 269 17.26 -6.55 13.15
C HIS A 269 17.45 -5.07 13.45
N ARG A 270 16.36 -4.33 13.67
CA ARG A 270 16.39 -2.92 14.06
C ARG A 270 17.25 -2.72 15.30
N GLN A 271 17.13 -3.60 16.31
CA GLN A 271 17.95 -3.53 17.52
C GLN A 271 19.45 -3.69 17.20
N VAL A 272 19.83 -4.68 16.39
CA VAL A 272 21.23 -4.87 15.98
C VAL A 272 21.76 -3.64 15.25
N PHE A 273 20.99 -3.06 14.33
CA PHE A 273 21.38 -1.83 13.63
C PHE A 273 21.62 -0.67 14.60
N HIS A 274 20.72 -0.46 15.58
CA HIS A 274 20.88 0.58 16.59
C HIS A 274 22.11 0.39 17.47
N GLU A 275 22.33 -0.83 17.96
CA GLU A 275 23.49 -1.16 18.80
C GLU A 275 24.82 -0.88 18.07
N HIS A 276 24.83 -1.00 16.75
CA HIS A 276 25.99 -0.73 15.89
C HIS A 276 25.99 0.69 15.30
N GLY A 277 25.04 1.55 15.65
CA GLY A 277 24.99 2.95 15.22
C GLY A 277 24.62 3.16 13.74
N TRP A 278 23.90 2.21 13.14
CA TRP A 278 23.50 2.29 11.72
C TRP A 278 22.29 3.21 11.53
N SER A 279 22.36 4.08 10.52
CA SER A 279 21.22 4.85 10.04
C SER A 279 20.54 4.15 8.86
N LYS A 280 19.34 4.62 8.50
CA LYS A 280 18.63 4.16 7.29
C LYS A 280 19.46 4.44 6.03
N GLU A 281 20.15 5.58 5.99
CA GLU A 281 21.04 5.98 4.88
C GLU A 281 22.23 5.02 4.75
N MET A 282 22.86 4.64 5.85
CA MET A 282 23.95 3.64 5.81
C MET A 282 23.45 2.28 5.31
N ILE A 283 22.26 1.85 5.72
CA ILE A 283 21.63 0.62 5.22
C ILE A 283 21.42 0.71 3.70
N GLN A 284 20.91 1.84 3.22
CA GLN A 284 20.68 2.10 1.80
C GLN A 284 21.98 2.05 1.00
N GLU A 285 23.00 2.80 1.41
CA GLU A 285 24.30 2.85 0.74
C GLU A 285 24.97 1.47 0.70
N TYR A 286 25.08 0.81 1.85
CA TYR A 286 25.73 -0.50 1.96
C TYR A 286 25.07 -1.57 1.08
N THR A 287 23.74 -1.59 1.08
CA THR A 287 22.94 -2.55 0.30
C THR A 287 23.04 -2.23 -1.19
N PHE A 288 22.91 -0.95 -1.58
CA PHE A 288 22.90 -0.51 -2.97
C PHE A 288 24.16 -0.92 -3.72
N ASP A 289 25.32 -0.64 -3.14
CA ASP A 289 26.62 -0.96 -3.74
C ASP A 289 26.75 -2.45 -4.05
N ARG A 290 26.21 -3.30 -3.17
CA ARG A 290 26.32 -4.76 -3.29
C ARG A 290 25.26 -5.36 -4.20
N ILE A 291 24.01 -4.90 -4.14
CA ILE A 291 22.95 -5.43 -5.01
C ILE A 291 23.13 -4.99 -6.46
N THR A 292 23.87 -3.90 -6.72
CA THR A 292 24.17 -3.42 -8.07
C THR A 292 25.54 -3.86 -8.60
N ALA A 293 26.40 -4.45 -7.76
CA ALA A 293 27.71 -4.94 -8.14
C ALA A 293 27.67 -5.99 -9.28
N PRO A 294 28.75 -6.12 -10.08
CA PRO A 294 28.86 -7.13 -11.12
C PRO A 294 28.50 -8.54 -10.64
N THR A 295 27.88 -9.32 -11.52
CA THR A 295 27.44 -10.69 -11.18
C THR A 295 28.58 -11.68 -11.30
N THR A 296 28.58 -12.68 -10.42
CA THR A 296 29.63 -13.69 -10.30
C THR A 296 29.24 -15.05 -10.90
N GLY A 297 27.98 -15.21 -11.32
CA GLY A 297 27.49 -16.45 -11.90
C GLY A 297 26.02 -16.40 -12.35
N PRO A 298 25.49 -17.48 -12.94
CA PRO A 298 24.17 -17.48 -13.58
C PRO A 298 22.98 -17.34 -12.62
N ARG A 299 23.21 -17.58 -11.33
CA ARG A 299 22.20 -17.44 -10.26
C ARG A 299 22.38 -16.16 -9.46
N ASP A 300 23.43 -15.41 -9.73
CA ASP A 300 23.73 -14.15 -9.07
C ASP A 300 23.29 -13.01 -9.99
N ARG A 301 22.37 -12.16 -9.52
CA ARG A 301 21.73 -11.16 -10.38
C ARG A 301 21.80 -9.79 -9.74
N ALA A 302 22.24 -8.80 -10.52
CA ALA A 302 22.21 -7.41 -10.09
C ALA A 302 20.76 -6.90 -10.07
N CYS A 303 20.37 -6.24 -8.99
CA CYS A 303 19.05 -5.65 -8.86
C CYS A 303 18.90 -4.42 -9.77
N ALA A 304 17.70 -4.21 -10.31
CA ALA A 304 17.36 -3.01 -11.03
C ALA A 304 16.94 -1.93 -10.01
N ILE A 305 17.84 -0.97 -9.78
CA ILE A 305 17.62 0.20 -8.92
C ILE A 305 18.60 1.30 -9.33
N SER A 306 18.18 2.56 -9.28
CA SER A 306 18.93 3.71 -9.80
C SER A 306 19.82 4.37 -8.74
N ALA A 307 19.38 4.41 -7.48
CA ALA A 307 20.06 5.11 -6.40
C ALA A 307 19.75 4.47 -5.03
N PRO A 308 20.61 4.62 -4.00
CA PRO A 308 20.38 4.08 -2.66
C PRO A 308 19.09 4.57 -2.02
N GLU A 309 18.71 5.83 -2.23
CA GLU A 309 17.49 6.45 -1.68
C GLU A 309 16.21 5.81 -2.22
N ARG A 310 16.29 5.03 -3.31
CA ARG A 310 15.17 4.25 -3.84
C ARG A 310 14.90 2.98 -3.04
N MET A 311 15.67 2.66 -2.02
CA MET A 311 15.30 1.69 -1.00
C MET A 311 14.67 2.43 0.17
N LEU A 312 13.34 2.58 0.18
CA LEU A 312 12.66 3.25 1.29
C LEU A 312 12.67 2.31 2.50
N VAL A 313 13.38 2.71 3.56
CA VAL A 313 13.48 1.94 4.79
C VAL A 313 12.40 2.38 5.77
N THR A 314 11.56 1.43 6.16
CA THR A 314 10.50 1.59 7.16
C THR A 314 10.62 0.48 8.21
N THR A 315 9.91 0.64 9.32
CA THR A 315 9.97 -0.27 10.46
C THR A 315 8.56 -0.76 10.78
N ALA A 316 8.39 -2.05 11.02
CA ALA A 316 7.13 -2.64 11.46
C ALA A 316 7.41 -4.05 11.99
N GLY A 317 6.44 -4.63 12.69
CA GLY A 317 6.49 -5.99 13.18
C GLY A 317 6.60 -6.09 14.70
N GLY A 318 6.71 -7.32 15.20
CA GLY A 318 6.78 -7.63 16.61
C GLY A 318 8.05 -8.39 16.97
N THR A 319 8.36 -8.47 18.26
CA THR A 319 9.41 -9.36 18.79
C THR A 319 9.18 -10.80 18.36
N GLY A 320 10.23 -11.49 17.92
CA GLY A 320 10.08 -12.82 17.36
C GLY A 320 11.30 -13.27 16.55
N ILE A 321 11.05 -13.79 15.35
CA ILE A 321 12.12 -14.17 14.42
C ILE A 321 12.80 -12.89 13.93
N PRO A 322 14.16 -12.84 13.92
CA PRO A 322 14.85 -11.74 13.28
C PRO A 322 14.58 -11.74 11.78
N GLU A 323 13.88 -10.71 11.33
CA GLU A 323 13.31 -10.64 9.99
C GLU A 323 13.39 -9.22 9.42
N THR A 324 13.70 -9.14 8.13
CA THR A 324 13.48 -7.96 7.31
C THR A 324 12.74 -8.40 6.06
N GLN A 325 11.61 -7.74 5.79
CA GLN A 325 10.84 -7.98 4.59
C GLN A 325 11.15 -6.91 3.55
N VAL A 326 11.20 -7.28 2.28
CA VAL A 326 11.33 -6.36 1.16
C VAL A 326 10.11 -6.48 0.27
N LEU A 327 9.40 -5.37 0.07
CA LEU A 327 8.37 -5.27 -0.95
C LEU A 327 9.07 -5.01 -2.28
N LEU A 328 8.97 -5.98 -3.19
CA LEU A 328 9.63 -5.92 -4.49
C LEU A 328 8.88 -4.98 -5.45
N PRO A 329 9.60 -4.18 -6.27
CA PRO A 329 8.99 -3.23 -7.19
C PRO A 329 8.08 -3.86 -8.23
N HIS A 330 7.10 -3.09 -8.67
CA HIS A 330 6.24 -3.42 -9.79
C HIS A 330 5.69 -2.16 -10.47
N LEU A 331 6.00 -1.92 -11.76
CA LEU A 331 5.38 -0.98 -12.74
C LEU A 331 4.78 0.37 -12.25
N GLY A 332 5.07 0.82 -11.04
CA GLY A 332 4.57 1.99 -10.36
C GLY A 332 5.53 2.32 -9.24
N ALA A 333 5.82 3.61 -9.07
CA ALA A 333 6.69 4.09 -8.00
C ALA A 333 5.90 4.17 -6.68
N PRO A 334 6.59 4.18 -5.52
CA PRO A 334 5.97 4.59 -4.27
C PRO A 334 5.46 6.03 -4.39
N VAL A 335 4.20 6.26 -4.02
CA VAL A 335 3.61 7.60 -4.04
C VAL A 335 3.13 7.95 -2.64
N THR A 336 3.79 8.93 -2.04
CA THR A 336 3.50 9.43 -0.68
C THR A 336 2.59 10.64 -0.77
N THR A 337 1.46 10.57 -0.05
CA THR A 337 0.44 11.61 -0.07
C THR A 337 0.08 12.02 1.36
N LEU A 338 -0.14 13.31 1.57
CA LEU A 338 -0.72 13.83 2.81
C LEU A 338 -2.11 13.24 3.01
N ILE A 339 -2.37 12.78 4.23
CA ILE A 339 -3.70 12.40 4.69
C ILE A 339 -4.38 13.71 5.13
N PRO A 340 -5.51 14.10 4.50
CA PRO A 340 -6.23 15.30 4.92
C PRO A 340 -6.60 15.19 6.40
N LYS A 341 -6.35 16.26 7.17
CA LYS A 341 -6.89 16.35 8.53
C LYS A 341 -8.41 16.30 8.41
N GLY A 342 -9.02 15.26 8.98
CA GLY A 342 -10.47 15.12 8.97
C GLY A 342 -11.13 16.35 9.59
N VAL A 343 -12.38 16.61 9.23
CA VAL A 343 -13.15 17.66 9.91
C VAL A 343 -13.38 17.17 11.34
N ALA A 344 -12.62 17.72 12.30
CA ALA A 344 -12.79 17.43 13.71
C ALA A 344 -14.27 17.65 14.08
N ARG A 345 -14.90 16.63 14.68
CA ARG A 345 -16.24 16.77 15.26
C ARG A 345 -16.17 17.53 16.59
#